data_AF-A0A1J4UA63-F1
#
_entry.id   AF-A0A1J4UA63-F1
#
_cell.length_a   1.000
_cell.length_b   1.000
_cell.length_c   1.000
_cell.angle_alpha   90.00
_cell.angle_beta   90.00
_cell.angle_gamma   90.00
#
_symmetry.space_group_name_H-M   'P 1'
#
loop_
_entity.id
_entity.type
_entity.pdbx_description
1 polymer ?
#
loop_
_entity_poly.entity_id
_entity_poly.type
_entity_poly.pdbx_seq_one_letter_code
_entity_poly.pdbx_strand_id
1 'polypeptide(L)'
;MQFYPIKNSSEEELETLNEKFNEFFADPEKRDEMWSELKQSIQSLSYEDIFNYNRSYTYWFALLALKRINYLEIDDFVFVVSRILFFLALYNNVDVLDMLVEYLHLRALDDSDIQMKYQKIKEAIFNSNEIIYYTKEGNAYKVKDFVLDMKQINDKKDDLFMVNVLSNLSAHVSVFIQEEDLDADEKLVVVIVKSVMDFLIGVEKDTIWYMIDGIYYPTQYLEPEEQKKLMASDDIVVEPAEELINTEKLTVTSQPLHTEKIPTNYQSLKSLLEQQFSYDESGELSPIEEVLDRLTQLAEENNDESIEELYMFDENQGKFVWNEDLLNQK
;
A
#
# COMPACT_ATOMS: atom_id res chain seq x y z
N MET A 1 -17.02 10.77 20.61
CA MET A 1 -18.39 10.18 20.74
C MET A 1 -18.17 8.69 20.61
N GLN A 2 -18.46 7.88 21.63
CA GLN A 2 -17.71 6.64 21.80
C GLN A 2 -18.04 5.53 20.78
N PHE A 3 -17.08 5.18 19.90
CA PHE A 3 -17.10 3.96 19.07
C PHE A 3 -16.72 2.73 19.91
N TYR A 4 -17.58 2.34 20.86
CA TYR A 4 -17.43 1.10 21.62
C TYR A 4 -18.22 -0.06 21.00
N PRO A 5 -17.65 -1.28 20.92
CA PRO A 5 -18.33 -2.45 20.41
C PRO A 5 -19.60 -2.76 21.20
N ILE A 6 -20.74 -2.69 20.53
CA ILE A 6 -22.03 -3.07 21.09
C ILE A 6 -22.30 -4.52 20.68
N LYS A 7 -22.43 -5.41 21.68
CA LYS A 7 -22.82 -6.80 21.42
C LYS A 7 -24.27 -6.85 20.96
N ASN A 8 -24.53 -7.59 19.88
CA ASN A 8 -25.85 -7.80 19.28
C ASN A 8 -26.52 -6.51 18.75
N SER A 9 -25.76 -5.60 18.14
CA SER A 9 -26.37 -4.48 17.40
C SER A 9 -27.29 -4.98 16.29
N SER A 10 -28.41 -4.29 16.10
CA SER A 10 -29.26 -4.52 14.93
C SER A 10 -28.58 -4.04 13.66
N GLU A 11 -29.03 -4.51 12.49
CA GLU A 11 -28.54 -4.02 11.19
C GLU A 11 -28.74 -2.50 11.06
N GLU A 12 -29.89 -1.97 11.49
CA GLU A 12 -30.20 -0.53 11.47
C GLU A 12 -29.24 0.29 12.36
N GLU A 13 -28.85 -0.25 13.51
CA GLU A 13 -27.85 0.39 14.38
C GLU A 13 -26.47 0.40 13.73
N LEU A 14 -26.08 -0.70 13.09
CA LEU A 14 -24.80 -0.80 12.38
C LEU A 14 -24.75 0.12 11.16
N GLU A 15 -25.84 0.23 10.40
CA GLU A 15 -25.95 1.18 9.28
C GLU A 15 -25.79 2.63 9.77
N THR A 16 -26.48 2.99 10.84
CA THR A 16 -26.37 4.32 11.45
C THR A 16 -24.94 4.62 11.93
N LEU A 17 -24.26 3.62 12.51
CA LEU A 17 -22.86 3.77 12.93
C LEU A 17 -21.92 3.86 11.72
N ASN A 18 -22.21 3.13 10.64
CA ASN A 18 -21.42 3.15 9.41
C ASN A 18 -21.51 4.50 8.68
N GLU A 19 -22.71 5.08 8.61
CA GLU A 19 -22.89 6.45 8.07
C GLU A 19 -22.06 7.48 8.85
N LYS A 20 -22.08 7.38 10.19
CA LYS A 20 -21.27 8.25 11.06
C LYS A 20 -19.78 8.00 10.89
N PHE A 21 -19.36 6.74 10.80
CA PHE A 21 -17.98 6.39 10.51
C PHE A 21 -17.53 7.07 9.22
N ASN A 22 -18.32 6.97 8.14
CA ASN A 22 -17.98 7.60 6.86
C ASN A 22 -17.88 9.12 6.95
N GLU A 23 -18.79 9.78 7.70
CA GLU A 23 -18.72 11.22 7.96
C GLU A 23 -17.44 11.60 8.70
N PHE A 24 -17.08 10.86 9.76
CA PHE A 24 -15.88 11.12 10.56
C PHE A 24 -14.61 10.77 9.80
N PHE A 25 -14.65 9.74 8.95
CA PHE A 25 -13.51 9.29 8.17
C PHE A 25 -13.10 10.30 7.10
N ALA A 26 -14.05 11.07 6.56
CA ALA A 26 -13.77 12.13 5.59
C ALA A 26 -12.98 13.31 6.20
N ASP A 27 -13.10 13.55 7.51
CA ASP A 27 -12.53 14.72 8.21
C ASP A 27 -11.21 14.35 8.94
N PRO A 28 -10.07 14.99 8.62
CA PRO A 28 -8.78 14.70 9.24
C PRO A 28 -8.75 14.79 10.77
N GLU A 29 -9.38 15.80 11.37
CA GLU A 29 -9.35 15.99 12.83
C GLU A 29 -10.19 14.92 13.53
N LYS A 30 -11.35 14.60 12.95
CA LYS A 30 -12.23 13.54 13.48
C LYS A 30 -11.62 12.15 13.33
N ARG A 31 -10.81 11.90 12.28
CA ARG A 31 -10.06 10.64 12.13
C ARG A 31 -9.11 10.40 13.30
N ASP A 32 -8.49 11.45 13.84
CA ASP A 32 -7.59 11.32 14.99
C ASP A 32 -8.30 10.96 16.30
N GLU A 33 -9.45 11.59 16.57
CA GLU A 33 -10.31 11.21 17.70
C GLU A 33 -10.77 9.76 17.56
N MET A 34 -11.27 9.40 16.37
CA MET A 34 -11.82 8.08 16.08
C MET A 34 -10.78 6.96 16.15
N TRP A 35 -9.54 7.22 15.72
CA TRP A 35 -8.44 6.27 15.89
C TRP A 35 -8.23 5.89 17.35
N SER A 36 -8.17 6.89 18.24
CA SER A 36 -7.92 6.67 19.66
C SER A 36 -9.04 5.83 20.29
N GLU A 37 -10.29 6.13 19.95
CA GLU A 37 -11.46 5.38 20.43
C GLU A 37 -11.49 3.94 19.88
N LEU A 38 -11.36 3.75 18.57
CA LEU A 38 -11.39 2.42 17.95
C LEU A 38 -10.21 1.55 18.38
N LYS A 39 -9.00 2.12 18.53
CA LYS A 39 -7.86 1.39 19.05
C LYS A 39 -8.11 0.90 20.48
N GLN A 40 -8.64 1.77 21.36
CA GLN A 40 -8.99 1.39 22.73
C GLN A 40 -10.05 0.27 22.74
N SER A 41 -11.04 0.37 21.85
CA SER A 41 -12.05 -0.67 21.64
C SER A 41 -11.43 -2.00 21.23
N ILE A 42 -10.65 -2.04 20.15
CA ILE A 42 -9.99 -3.26 19.65
C ILE A 42 -9.06 -3.86 20.72
N GLN A 43 -8.37 -3.02 21.50
CA GLN A 43 -7.48 -3.48 22.56
C GLN A 43 -8.24 -4.21 23.68
N SER A 44 -9.49 -3.82 23.95
CA SER A 44 -10.35 -4.47 24.95
C SER A 44 -11.01 -5.76 24.44
N LEU A 45 -11.04 -5.98 23.13
CA LEU A 45 -11.72 -7.12 22.51
C LEU A 45 -10.87 -8.39 22.52
N SER A 46 -11.58 -9.52 22.62
CA SER A 46 -11.00 -10.83 22.30
C SER A 46 -10.80 -10.98 20.79
N TYR A 47 -9.92 -11.90 20.38
CA TYR A 47 -9.72 -12.19 18.95
C TYR A 47 -10.98 -12.74 18.27
N GLU A 48 -11.83 -13.43 19.03
CA GLU A 48 -13.13 -13.90 18.55
C GLU A 48 -14.10 -12.73 18.35
N ASP A 49 -14.14 -11.76 19.27
CA ASP A 49 -14.95 -10.55 19.08
C ASP A 49 -14.44 -9.73 17.87
N ILE A 50 -13.11 -9.58 17.71
CA ILE A 50 -12.51 -8.90 16.54
C ILE A 50 -12.93 -9.60 15.24
N PHE A 51 -12.86 -10.93 15.21
CA PHE A 51 -13.31 -11.70 14.05
C PHE A 51 -14.80 -11.55 13.77
N ASN A 52 -15.64 -11.48 14.80
CA ASN A 52 -17.09 -11.34 14.66
C ASN A 52 -17.53 -9.91 14.30
N TYR A 53 -16.73 -8.89 14.62
CA TYR A 53 -16.99 -7.49 14.26
C TYR A 53 -16.36 -7.08 12.92
N ASN A 54 -16.11 -8.06 12.05
CA ASN A 54 -15.46 -7.86 10.76
C ASN A 54 -16.16 -6.79 9.90
N ARG A 55 -17.51 -6.72 9.84
CA ARG A 55 -18.27 -5.67 9.10
C ARG A 55 -18.31 -4.27 9.70
N SER A 56 -17.79 -4.08 10.90
CA SER A 56 -17.95 -2.82 11.64
C SER A 56 -16.64 -2.37 12.26
N TYR A 57 -16.47 -2.55 13.57
CA TYR A 57 -15.33 -2.02 14.31
C TYR A 57 -13.99 -2.51 13.76
N THR A 58 -13.90 -3.75 13.29
CA THR A 58 -12.67 -4.30 12.71
C THR A 58 -12.39 -3.70 11.33
N TYR A 59 -13.39 -3.62 10.46
CA TYR A 59 -13.28 -2.96 9.15
C TYR A 59 -12.92 -1.46 9.29
N TRP A 60 -13.65 -0.72 10.13
CA TRP A 60 -13.40 0.69 10.41
C TRP A 60 -11.99 0.93 10.95
N PHE A 61 -11.54 0.06 11.87
CA PHE A 61 -10.19 0.12 12.41
C PHE A 61 -9.13 -0.20 11.35
N ALA A 62 -9.37 -1.17 10.47
CA ALA A 62 -8.48 -1.50 9.36
C ALA A 62 -8.31 -0.31 8.40
N LEU A 63 -9.40 0.34 8.01
CA LEU A 63 -9.37 1.53 7.16
C LEU A 63 -8.56 2.68 7.78
N LEU A 64 -8.77 2.95 9.08
CA LEU A 64 -8.02 3.98 9.78
C LEU A 64 -6.55 3.61 9.96
N ALA A 65 -6.26 2.34 10.25
CA ALA A 65 -4.88 1.87 10.39
C ALA A 65 -4.09 2.12 9.10
N LEU A 66 -4.67 1.80 7.93
CA LEU A 66 -4.03 2.02 6.64
C LEU A 66 -3.75 3.50 6.36
N LYS A 67 -4.70 4.39 6.64
CA LYS A 67 -4.49 5.85 6.48
C LYS A 67 -3.39 6.41 7.37
N ARG A 68 -3.04 5.70 8.45
CA ARG A 68 -2.07 6.16 9.45
C ARG A 68 -0.78 5.37 9.45
N ILE A 69 -0.68 4.30 8.68
CA ILE A 69 0.31 3.24 8.92
C ILE A 69 1.74 3.80 8.93
N ASN A 70 2.05 4.69 7.98
CA ASN A 70 3.35 5.35 7.82
C ASN A 70 3.64 6.40 8.90
N TYR A 71 2.70 6.69 9.79
CA TYR A 71 2.85 7.62 10.92
C TYR A 71 2.77 6.92 12.27
N LEU A 72 2.52 5.61 12.31
CA LEU A 72 2.41 4.89 13.57
C LEU A 72 3.76 4.74 14.26
N GLU A 73 3.75 4.90 15.57
CA GLU A 73 4.82 4.41 16.42
C GLU A 73 4.90 2.89 16.38
N ILE A 74 6.08 2.33 16.64
CA ILE A 74 6.33 0.89 16.47
C ILE A 74 5.37 0.00 17.27
N ASP A 75 5.03 0.40 18.49
CA ASP A 75 4.14 -0.39 19.34
C ASP A 75 2.70 -0.39 18.79
N ASP A 76 2.28 0.69 18.12
CA ASP A 76 0.97 0.83 17.50
C ASP A 76 0.91 0.05 16.19
N PHE A 77 1.98 0.11 15.39
CA PHE A 77 2.11 -0.70 14.18
C PHE A 77 2.07 -2.19 14.53
N VAL A 78 2.87 -2.62 15.51
CA VAL A 78 2.89 -4.00 16.04
C VAL A 78 1.50 -4.42 16.54
N PHE A 79 0.79 -3.53 17.23
CA PHE A 79 -0.57 -3.79 17.66
C PHE A 79 -1.52 -4.06 16.47
N VAL A 80 -1.47 -3.24 15.42
CA VAL A 80 -2.28 -3.41 14.20
C VAL A 80 -1.99 -4.75 13.53
N VAL A 81 -0.73 -5.02 13.18
CA VAL A 81 -0.35 -6.22 12.42
C VAL A 81 -0.44 -7.51 13.23
N SER A 82 -0.49 -7.45 14.55
CA SER A 82 -0.75 -8.63 15.39
C SER A 82 -2.23 -8.94 15.59
N ARG A 83 -3.12 -8.01 15.23
CA ARG A 83 -4.56 -8.10 15.53
C ARG A 83 -5.43 -8.23 14.29
N ILE A 84 -5.04 -7.56 13.19
CA ILE A 84 -5.90 -7.39 12.01
C ILE A 84 -5.14 -7.53 10.67
N LEU A 85 -3.97 -8.19 10.62
CA LEU A 85 -3.17 -8.34 9.39
C LEU A 85 -3.95 -9.00 8.26
N PHE A 86 -4.70 -10.06 8.56
CA PHE A 86 -5.51 -10.76 7.57
C PHE A 86 -6.60 -9.85 7.02
N PHE A 87 -7.25 -9.08 7.90
CA PHE A 87 -8.27 -8.11 7.51
C PHE A 87 -7.69 -6.94 6.68
N LEU A 88 -6.44 -6.53 6.90
CA LEU A 88 -5.77 -5.54 6.05
C LEU A 88 -5.62 -6.04 4.61
N ALA A 89 -5.21 -7.30 4.42
CA ALA A 89 -5.11 -7.91 3.10
C ALA A 89 -6.49 -8.04 2.42
N LEU A 90 -7.54 -8.30 3.22
CA LEU A 90 -8.88 -8.56 2.73
C LEU A 90 -9.63 -7.29 2.25
N TYR A 91 -9.58 -6.20 3.02
CA TYR A 91 -10.52 -5.09 2.84
C TYR A 91 -10.10 -4.01 1.84
N ASN A 92 -8.81 -3.94 1.49
CA ASN A 92 -8.31 -2.78 0.77
C ASN A 92 -7.48 -3.15 -0.47
N ASN A 93 -7.39 -4.45 -0.82
CA ASN A 93 -6.49 -4.94 -1.86
C ASN A 93 -5.06 -4.37 -1.70
N VAL A 94 -4.67 -4.06 -0.46
CA VAL A 94 -3.37 -3.45 -0.13
C VAL A 94 -2.33 -4.55 -0.13
N ASP A 95 -1.21 -4.29 -0.79
CA ASP A 95 -0.03 -5.10 -0.61
C ASP A 95 0.52 -4.88 0.81
N VAL A 96 0.14 -5.78 1.71
CA VAL A 96 0.56 -5.76 3.12
C VAL A 96 2.07 -5.93 3.24
N LEU A 97 2.73 -6.59 2.28
CA LEU A 97 4.19 -6.69 2.28
C LEU A 97 4.83 -5.34 1.98
N ASP A 98 4.34 -4.65 0.95
CA ASP A 98 4.80 -3.30 0.60
C ASP A 98 4.62 -2.34 1.78
N MET A 99 3.45 -2.35 2.42
CA MET A 99 3.17 -1.59 3.63
C MET A 99 4.18 -1.88 4.77
N LEU A 100 4.60 -3.14 4.96
CA LEU A 100 5.60 -3.50 5.98
C LEU A 100 6.99 -2.95 5.62
N VAL A 101 7.37 -3.07 4.36
CA VAL A 101 8.67 -2.61 3.84
C VAL A 101 8.76 -1.09 3.88
N GLU A 102 7.72 -0.40 3.42
CA GLU A 102 7.59 1.05 3.44
C GLU A 102 7.65 1.58 4.88
N TYR A 103 6.91 0.96 5.81
CA TYR A 103 6.97 1.34 7.22
C TYR A 103 8.40 1.26 7.77
N LEU A 104 9.11 0.17 7.48
CA LEU A 104 10.48 -0.01 7.96
C LEU A 104 11.45 0.99 7.33
N HIS A 105 11.28 1.32 6.05
CA HIS A 105 12.06 2.33 5.36
C HIS A 105 11.85 3.73 5.94
N LEU A 106 10.59 4.16 6.06
CA LEU A 106 10.24 5.52 6.48
C LEU A 106 10.43 5.76 7.98
N ARG A 107 10.29 4.72 8.81
CA ARG A 107 10.26 4.87 10.27
C ARG A 107 11.53 4.47 10.95
N ALA A 108 12.50 3.85 10.29
CA ALA A 108 13.77 3.53 10.91
C ALA A 108 14.80 4.64 10.76
N LEU A 109 15.65 4.82 11.78
CA LEU A 109 16.72 5.82 11.77
C LEU A 109 18.01 5.31 11.12
N ASP A 110 18.28 4.02 11.28
CA ASP A 110 19.48 3.34 10.81
C ASP A 110 19.24 1.82 10.69
N ASP A 111 20.23 1.09 10.19
CA ASP A 111 20.16 -0.37 10.01
C ASP A 111 19.80 -1.09 11.32
N SER A 112 20.38 -0.69 12.45
CA SER A 112 20.11 -1.34 13.73
C SER A 112 18.65 -1.16 14.16
N ASP A 113 18.07 0.01 13.88
CA ASP A 113 16.67 0.31 14.14
C ASP A 113 15.74 -0.48 13.20
N ILE A 114 16.07 -0.61 11.91
CA ILE A 114 15.34 -1.49 10.97
C ILE A 114 15.32 -2.91 11.52
N GLN A 115 16.48 -3.46 11.86
CA GLN A 115 16.61 -4.83 12.37
C GLN A 115 15.79 -5.05 13.65
N MET A 116 15.80 -4.07 14.57
CA MET A 116 15.02 -4.15 15.80
C MET A 116 13.51 -4.11 15.50
N LYS A 117 13.04 -3.16 14.69
CA LYS A 117 11.62 -2.98 14.35
C LYS A 117 11.09 -4.19 13.59
N TYR A 118 11.83 -4.65 12.59
CA TYR A 118 11.51 -5.87 11.84
C TYR A 118 11.36 -7.08 12.76
N GLN A 119 12.30 -7.29 13.69
CA GLN A 119 12.21 -8.42 14.61
C GLN A 119 10.96 -8.32 15.51
N LYS A 120 10.64 -7.14 16.03
CA LYS A 120 9.42 -6.93 16.84
C LYS A 120 8.16 -7.25 16.03
N ILE A 121 8.07 -6.78 14.79
CA ILE A 121 6.94 -7.03 13.87
C ILE A 121 6.83 -8.54 13.58
N LYS A 122 7.93 -9.17 13.20
CA LYS A 122 8.02 -10.61 12.90
C LYS A 122 7.56 -11.46 14.08
N GLU A 123 8.05 -11.17 15.29
CA GLU A 123 7.63 -11.88 16.50
C GLU A 123 6.15 -11.69 16.82
N ALA A 124 5.62 -10.48 16.63
CA ALA A 124 4.21 -10.19 16.89
C ALA A 124 3.29 -10.95 15.92
N ILE A 125 3.63 -10.99 14.64
CA ILE A 125 2.87 -11.73 13.61
C ILE A 125 2.98 -13.24 13.85
N PHE A 126 4.19 -13.76 14.14
CA PHE A 126 4.40 -15.20 14.40
C PHE A 126 3.64 -15.71 15.62
N ASN A 127 3.35 -14.84 16.58
CA ASN A 127 2.61 -15.18 17.79
C ASN A 127 1.15 -14.68 17.77
N SER A 128 0.68 -14.14 16.63
CA SER A 128 -0.65 -13.57 16.49
C SER A 128 -1.74 -14.63 16.73
N ASN A 129 -2.75 -14.25 17.52
CA ASN A 129 -3.95 -15.06 17.71
C ASN A 129 -5.11 -14.57 16.83
N GLU A 130 -4.85 -13.68 15.89
CA GLU A 130 -5.81 -13.29 14.86
C GLU A 130 -6.35 -14.53 14.16
N ILE A 131 -7.68 -14.60 14.11
CA ILE A 131 -8.41 -15.71 13.52
C ILE A 131 -8.53 -15.42 12.02
N ILE A 132 -8.13 -16.38 11.20
CA ILE A 132 -8.32 -16.32 9.75
C ILE A 132 -9.68 -16.94 9.41
N TYR A 133 -9.95 -18.13 9.94
CA TYR A 133 -11.22 -18.83 9.76
C TYR A 133 -11.45 -19.87 10.87
N TYR A 134 -12.66 -20.41 10.92
CA TYR A 134 -12.99 -21.57 11.74
C TYR A 134 -13.03 -22.84 10.88
N THR A 135 -12.36 -23.91 11.33
CA THR A 135 -12.39 -25.21 10.65
C THR A 135 -13.79 -25.82 10.72
N LYS A 136 -14.04 -26.88 9.96
CA LYS A 136 -15.33 -27.61 9.97
C LYS A 136 -15.68 -28.17 11.35
N GLU A 137 -14.67 -28.44 12.19
CA GLU A 137 -14.80 -28.89 13.56
C GLU A 137 -15.04 -27.74 14.56
N GLY A 138 -15.08 -26.49 14.09
CA GLY A 138 -15.29 -25.30 14.91
C GLY A 138 -14.03 -24.79 15.63
N ASN A 139 -12.84 -25.26 15.25
CA ASN A 139 -11.58 -24.76 15.81
C ASN A 139 -11.13 -23.51 15.06
N ALA A 140 -10.68 -22.48 15.77
CA ALA A 140 -10.11 -21.30 15.14
C ALA A 140 -8.73 -21.61 14.54
N TYR A 141 -8.57 -21.40 13.24
CA TYR A 141 -7.30 -21.40 12.54
C TYR A 141 -6.74 -19.97 12.52
N LYS A 142 -5.56 -19.78 13.12
CA LYS A 142 -5.00 -18.45 13.42
C LYS A 142 -3.78 -18.16 12.55
N VAL A 143 -3.38 -16.89 12.51
CA VAL A 143 -2.14 -16.45 11.83
C VAL A 143 -0.92 -17.25 12.30
N LYS A 144 -0.75 -17.48 13.60
CA LYS A 144 0.33 -18.33 14.11
C LYS A 144 0.28 -19.78 13.61
N ASP A 145 -0.91 -20.34 13.37
CA ASP A 145 -1.06 -21.71 12.88
C ASP A 145 -0.65 -21.78 11.41
N PHE A 146 -1.04 -20.77 10.62
CA PHE A 146 -0.55 -20.59 9.25
C PHE A 146 0.97 -20.43 9.18
N VAL A 147 1.57 -19.66 10.10
CA VAL A 147 3.05 -19.54 10.20
C VAL A 147 3.71 -20.89 10.47
N LEU A 148 3.13 -21.73 11.35
CA LEU A 148 3.67 -23.06 11.63
C LEU A 148 3.58 -23.98 10.40
N ASP A 149 2.46 -23.95 9.69
CA ASP A 149 2.28 -24.71 8.46
C ASP A 149 3.28 -24.28 7.38
N MET A 150 3.45 -22.97 7.17
CA MET A 150 4.41 -22.43 6.20
C MET A 150 5.87 -22.76 6.55
N LYS A 151 6.24 -22.74 7.84
CA LYS A 151 7.57 -23.20 8.28
C LYS A 151 7.77 -24.69 7.98
N GLN A 152 6.77 -25.52 8.27
CA GLN A 152 6.84 -26.94 7.97
C GLN A 152 6.99 -27.21 6.46
N ILE A 153 6.27 -26.45 5.62
CA ILE A 153 6.37 -26.51 4.16
C ILE A 153 7.81 -26.19 3.73
N ASN A 154 8.38 -25.10 4.22
CA ASN A 154 9.74 -24.66 3.86
C ASN A 154 10.82 -25.66 4.33
N ASP A 155 10.69 -26.20 5.54
CA ASP A 155 11.63 -27.18 6.09
C ASP A 155 11.62 -28.51 5.31
N LYS A 156 10.44 -28.97 4.89
CA LYS A 156 10.25 -30.27 4.24
C LYS A 156 10.21 -30.22 2.72
N LYS A 157 10.07 -29.03 2.13
CA LYS A 157 9.78 -28.80 0.70
C LYS A 157 8.56 -29.61 0.23
N ASP A 158 7.49 -29.54 1.01
CA ASP A 158 6.27 -30.33 0.80
C ASP A 158 5.24 -29.57 -0.04
N ASP A 159 5.39 -29.67 -1.36
CA ASP A 159 4.51 -28.98 -2.32
C ASP A 159 3.04 -29.41 -2.20
N LEU A 160 2.78 -30.67 -1.86
CA LEU A 160 1.42 -31.18 -1.68
C LEU A 160 0.77 -30.58 -0.44
N PHE A 161 1.52 -30.46 0.65
CA PHE A 161 1.03 -29.80 1.86
C PHE A 161 0.79 -28.31 1.61
N MET A 162 1.67 -27.64 0.86
CA MET A 162 1.48 -26.24 0.44
C MET A 162 0.17 -26.05 -0.33
N VAL A 163 -0.07 -26.88 -1.35
CA VAL A 163 -1.31 -26.82 -2.14
C VAL A 163 -2.54 -27.01 -1.24
N ASN A 164 -2.50 -27.94 -0.29
CA ASN A 164 -3.60 -28.16 0.65
C ASN A 164 -3.86 -26.94 1.56
N VAL A 165 -2.80 -26.36 2.14
CA VAL A 165 -2.90 -25.19 3.02
C VAL A 165 -3.48 -23.99 2.25
N LEU A 166 -2.94 -23.69 1.07
CA LEU A 166 -3.40 -22.56 0.26
C LEU A 166 -4.80 -22.78 -0.31
N SER A 167 -5.16 -24.01 -0.69
CA SER A 167 -6.52 -24.33 -1.15
C SER A 167 -7.56 -24.18 -0.05
N ASN A 168 -7.22 -24.52 1.20
CA ASN A 168 -8.13 -24.30 2.33
C ASN A 168 -8.30 -22.80 2.61
N LEU A 169 -7.20 -22.04 2.61
CA LEU A 169 -7.26 -20.59 2.77
C LEU A 169 -8.11 -19.94 1.67
N SER A 170 -7.85 -20.28 0.40
CA SER A 170 -8.62 -19.82 -0.77
C SER A 170 -10.12 -20.11 -0.64
N ALA A 171 -10.50 -21.34 -0.28
CA ALA A 171 -11.91 -21.69 -0.08
C ALA A 171 -12.58 -20.85 1.01
N HIS A 172 -11.87 -20.59 2.12
CA HIS A 172 -12.41 -19.77 3.21
C HIS A 172 -12.49 -18.29 2.85
N VAL A 173 -11.46 -17.74 2.21
CA VAL A 173 -11.46 -16.36 1.70
C VAL A 173 -12.61 -16.16 0.70
N SER A 174 -12.82 -17.12 -0.21
CA SER A 174 -13.91 -17.07 -1.20
C SER A 174 -15.29 -16.97 -0.54
N VAL A 175 -15.54 -17.83 0.45
CA VAL A 175 -16.79 -17.83 1.23
C VAL A 175 -16.94 -16.52 1.98
N PHE A 176 -15.87 -16.06 2.63
CA PHE A 176 -15.89 -14.82 3.40
C PHE A 176 -16.19 -13.61 2.50
N ILE A 177 -15.49 -13.46 1.37
CA ILE A 177 -15.73 -12.37 0.40
C ILE A 177 -17.20 -12.37 -0.08
N GLN A 178 -17.75 -13.56 -0.36
CA GLN A 178 -19.14 -13.70 -0.83
C GLN A 178 -20.17 -13.40 0.26
N GLU A 179 -19.98 -13.90 1.48
CA GLU A 179 -20.89 -13.69 2.60
C GLU A 179 -20.91 -12.22 3.01
N GLU A 180 -19.74 -11.57 2.95
CA GLU A 180 -19.48 -10.20 3.40
C GLU A 180 -19.64 -9.14 2.31
N ASP A 181 -19.94 -9.55 1.06
CA ASP A 181 -20.10 -8.67 -0.11
C ASP A 181 -18.91 -7.71 -0.32
N LEU A 182 -17.69 -8.26 -0.22
CA LEU A 182 -16.45 -7.49 -0.32
C LEU A 182 -15.99 -7.40 -1.78
N ASP A 183 -15.49 -6.22 -2.18
CA ASP A 183 -14.83 -6.01 -3.46
C ASP A 183 -13.35 -6.40 -3.39
N ALA A 184 -13.11 -7.70 -3.21
CA ALA A 184 -11.77 -8.28 -3.06
C ALA A 184 -11.57 -9.47 -4.00
N ASP A 185 -10.35 -9.63 -4.51
CA ASP A 185 -9.95 -10.80 -5.30
C ASP A 185 -9.39 -11.89 -4.38
N GLU A 186 -10.08 -13.04 -4.33
CA GLU A 186 -9.70 -14.19 -3.51
C GLU A 186 -8.23 -14.63 -3.73
N LYS A 187 -7.78 -14.69 -4.99
CA LYS A 187 -6.43 -15.13 -5.32
C LYS A 187 -5.42 -14.10 -4.87
N LEU A 188 -5.71 -12.81 -5.07
CA LEU A 188 -4.85 -11.73 -4.63
C LEU A 188 -4.66 -11.75 -3.10
N VAL A 189 -5.74 -11.90 -2.34
CA VAL A 189 -5.68 -11.99 -0.87
C VAL A 189 -4.80 -13.17 -0.43
N VAL A 190 -4.99 -14.34 -1.03
CA VAL A 190 -4.18 -15.54 -0.72
C VAL A 190 -2.71 -15.31 -1.06
N VAL A 191 -2.41 -14.67 -2.19
CA VAL A 191 -1.05 -14.31 -2.59
C VAL A 191 -0.42 -13.33 -1.62
N ILE A 192 -1.11 -12.26 -1.24
CA ILE A 192 -0.61 -11.25 -0.29
C ILE A 192 -0.28 -11.90 1.05
N VAL A 193 -1.23 -12.66 1.62
CA VAL A 193 -1.02 -13.33 2.92
C VAL A 193 0.15 -14.30 2.85
N LYS A 194 0.28 -15.07 1.75
CA LYS A 194 1.41 -15.97 1.54
C LYS A 194 2.73 -15.20 1.42
N SER A 195 2.80 -14.16 0.60
CA SER A 195 3.99 -13.35 0.36
C SER A 195 4.53 -12.73 1.65
N VAL A 196 3.64 -12.19 2.50
CA VAL A 196 4.01 -11.69 3.82
C VAL A 196 4.64 -12.79 4.67
N MET A 197 4.05 -13.99 4.71
CA MET A 197 4.60 -15.07 5.52
C MET A 197 5.93 -15.61 4.97
N ASP A 198 6.06 -15.76 3.66
CA ASP A 198 7.31 -16.19 3.03
C ASP A 198 8.43 -15.19 3.30
N PHE A 199 8.14 -13.89 3.17
CA PHE A 199 9.08 -12.83 3.52
C PHE A 199 9.50 -12.94 4.98
N LEU A 200 8.55 -12.94 5.91
CA LEU A 200 8.85 -13.01 7.35
C LEU A 200 9.59 -14.29 7.74
N ILE A 201 9.33 -15.43 7.08
CA ILE A 201 10.04 -16.69 7.37
C ILE A 201 11.44 -16.68 6.76
N GLY A 202 11.57 -16.29 5.49
CA GLY A 202 12.81 -16.38 4.72
C GLY A 202 13.84 -15.31 5.06
N VAL A 203 13.40 -14.16 5.58
CA VAL A 203 14.28 -13.04 5.87
C VAL A 203 14.80 -13.08 7.31
N GLU A 204 16.12 -13.10 7.42
CA GLU A 204 16.82 -13.00 8.70
C GLU A 204 16.88 -11.55 9.19
N LYS A 205 16.99 -11.40 10.52
CA LYS A 205 16.97 -10.09 11.18
C LYS A 205 18.13 -9.24 10.70
N ASP A 206 19.32 -9.79 10.56
CA ASP A 206 20.56 -9.09 10.23
C ASP A 206 20.69 -8.76 8.73
N THR A 207 19.84 -9.32 7.87
CA THR A 207 19.83 -9.07 6.43
C THR A 207 18.70 -8.15 5.96
N ILE A 208 17.73 -7.83 6.82
CA ILE A 208 16.55 -7.03 6.44
C ILE A 208 16.91 -5.65 5.87
N TRP A 209 17.86 -4.96 6.50
CA TRP A 209 18.25 -3.60 6.11
C TRP A 209 18.74 -3.56 4.66
N TYR A 210 19.54 -4.56 4.24
CA TYR A 210 20.06 -4.67 2.89
C TYR A 210 18.96 -4.85 1.84
N MET A 211 17.89 -5.59 2.16
CA MET A 211 16.80 -5.72 1.18
C MET A 211 15.96 -4.46 1.09
N ILE A 212 15.70 -3.78 2.20
CA ILE A 212 15.01 -2.49 2.17
C ILE A 212 15.84 -1.50 1.36
N ASP A 213 17.13 -1.40 1.65
CA ASP A 213 18.06 -0.53 0.95
C ASP A 213 18.16 -0.90 -0.54
N GLY A 214 18.15 -2.19 -0.88
CA GLY A 214 18.12 -2.66 -2.26
C GLY A 214 16.83 -2.35 -3.02
N ILE A 215 15.70 -2.18 -2.33
CA ILE A 215 14.42 -1.78 -2.91
C ILE A 215 14.40 -0.28 -3.20
N TYR A 216 14.81 0.56 -2.23
CA TYR A 216 14.72 2.02 -2.34
C TYR A 216 15.96 2.68 -2.96
N TYR A 217 17.11 2.01 -2.89
CA TYR A 217 18.40 2.48 -3.42
C TYR A 217 19.13 1.40 -4.23
N PRO A 218 18.47 0.80 -5.24
CA PRO A 218 19.03 -0.33 -6.00
C PRO A 218 20.38 -0.01 -6.65
N THR A 219 20.62 1.25 -7.01
CA THR A 219 21.83 1.70 -7.69
C THR A 219 23.11 1.51 -6.86
N GLN A 220 23.01 1.50 -5.53
CA GLN A 220 24.15 1.30 -4.63
C GLN A 220 24.77 -0.11 -4.72
N TYR A 221 23.98 -1.07 -5.22
CA TYR A 221 24.34 -2.49 -5.27
C TYR A 221 24.70 -2.98 -6.66
N LEU A 222 24.70 -2.09 -7.66
CA LEU A 222 25.09 -2.42 -9.02
C LEU A 222 26.62 -2.41 -9.16
N GLU A 223 27.13 -3.28 -10.02
CA GLU A 223 28.57 -3.32 -10.30
C GLU A 223 29.03 -1.98 -10.93
N PRO A 224 30.29 -1.55 -10.75
CA PRO A 224 30.77 -0.27 -11.29
C PRO A 224 30.60 -0.12 -12.81
N GLU A 225 30.55 -1.23 -13.55
CA GLU A 225 30.26 -1.23 -14.99
C GLU A 225 28.77 -1.07 -15.30
N GLU A 226 27.89 -1.54 -14.42
CA GLU A 226 26.43 -1.38 -14.51
C GLU A 226 26.01 0.01 -14.03
N GLN A 227 26.61 0.52 -12.96
CA GLN A 227 26.49 1.91 -12.53
C GLN A 227 26.96 2.87 -13.62
N LYS A 228 28.11 2.58 -14.27
CA LYS A 228 28.57 3.36 -15.43
C LYS A 228 27.69 3.20 -16.66
N LYS A 229 27.03 2.06 -16.85
CA LYS A 229 26.05 1.89 -17.93
C LYS A 229 24.81 2.73 -17.65
N LEU A 230 24.24 2.68 -16.43
CA LEU A 230 23.12 3.52 -16.01
C LEU A 230 23.44 5.02 -16.07
N MET A 231 24.65 5.42 -15.66
CA MET A 231 25.10 6.81 -15.75
C MET A 231 25.60 7.22 -17.16
N ALA A 232 25.76 6.27 -18.09
CA ALA A 232 26.10 6.54 -19.50
C ALA A 232 24.94 6.27 -20.45
N SER A 233 23.82 5.76 -19.93
CA SER A 233 22.55 5.56 -20.60
C SER A 233 21.55 6.56 -20.03
N ASP A 234 21.72 7.83 -20.38
CA ASP A 234 20.62 8.82 -20.31
C ASP A 234 19.50 8.51 -21.33
N ASP A 235 19.58 7.36 -22.01
CA ASP A 235 18.50 6.70 -22.73
C ASP A 235 18.50 5.21 -22.31
N ILE A 236 17.69 4.82 -21.32
CA ILE A 236 16.92 3.57 -21.24
C ILE A 236 16.21 3.49 -19.87
N VAL A 237 14.88 3.48 -19.98
CA VAL A 237 13.87 3.10 -18.99
C VAL A 237 14.20 1.75 -18.37
N VAL A 238 14.24 1.69 -17.03
CA VAL A 238 14.19 0.43 -16.29
C VAL A 238 12.75 -0.06 -16.36
N GLU A 239 12.46 -1.00 -17.26
CA GLU A 239 11.21 -1.76 -17.22
C GLU A 239 11.12 -2.49 -15.87
N PRO A 240 10.02 -2.35 -15.11
CA PRO A 240 9.78 -3.22 -13.97
C PRO A 240 9.61 -4.64 -14.49
N ALA A 241 10.20 -5.61 -13.77
CA ALA A 241 10.19 -7.02 -14.12
C ALA A 241 8.77 -7.61 -14.02
N GLU A 242 7.92 -7.33 -14.99
CA GLU A 242 6.73 -8.11 -15.32
C GLU A 242 7.10 -9.09 -16.42
N GLU A 243 7.20 -10.38 -16.08
CA GLU A 243 6.56 -11.47 -16.81
C GLU A 243 7.07 -12.81 -16.29
N LEU A 244 6.18 -13.57 -15.63
CA LEU A 244 6.05 -15.02 -15.83
C LEU A 244 4.65 -15.47 -15.37
N ILE A 245 3.58 -15.02 -16.04
CA ILE A 245 2.33 -15.79 -16.10
C ILE A 245 1.86 -15.85 -17.55
N ASN A 246 2.24 -16.94 -18.19
CA ASN A 246 1.77 -17.35 -19.51
C ASN A 246 0.31 -17.82 -19.41
N THR A 247 -0.66 -17.02 -19.89
CA THR A 247 -2.03 -17.52 -20.13
C THR A 247 -2.49 -17.11 -21.52
N GLU A 248 -2.61 -18.11 -22.38
CA GLU A 248 -3.14 -17.98 -23.74
C GLU A 248 -4.57 -17.42 -23.77
N LYS A 249 -4.79 -16.58 -24.79
CA LYS A 249 -6.06 -16.22 -25.46
C LYS A 249 -7.06 -15.36 -24.68
N LEU A 250 -7.22 -14.13 -25.17
CA LEU A 250 -8.50 -13.66 -25.73
C LEU A 250 -8.28 -12.42 -26.61
N THR A 251 -8.60 -12.59 -27.89
CA THR A 251 -8.77 -11.54 -28.90
C THR A 251 -9.94 -10.63 -28.57
N VAL A 252 -9.72 -9.31 -28.52
CA VAL A 252 -10.72 -8.31 -28.94
C VAL A 252 -10.03 -7.13 -29.62
N THR A 253 -10.53 -6.83 -30.82
CA THR A 253 -10.12 -5.77 -31.74
C THR A 253 -10.79 -4.45 -31.40
N SER A 254 -10.04 -3.33 -31.34
CA SER A 254 -10.56 -1.99 -31.70
C SER A 254 -9.44 -0.95 -31.86
N GLN A 255 -9.26 -0.57 -33.14
CA GLN A 255 -8.74 0.66 -33.79
C GLN A 255 -7.80 1.69 -33.11
N PRO A 256 -6.94 2.36 -33.92
CA PRO A 256 -5.78 3.12 -33.44
C PRO A 256 -6.14 4.57 -33.08
N LEU A 257 -5.75 5.02 -31.88
CA LEU A 257 -5.61 6.45 -31.61
C LEU A 257 -4.18 6.90 -31.96
N HIS A 258 -4.13 8.05 -32.64
CA HIS A 258 -2.92 8.75 -33.04
C HIS A 258 -1.96 8.95 -31.86
N THR A 259 -0.77 8.37 -31.95
CA THR A 259 0.40 8.82 -31.19
C THR A 259 0.89 10.12 -31.81
N GLU A 260 0.47 11.27 -31.27
CA GLU A 260 1.23 12.50 -31.43
C GLU A 260 2.53 12.35 -30.64
N LYS A 261 3.66 12.62 -31.30
CA LYS A 261 4.98 12.64 -30.67
C LYS A 261 5.01 13.78 -29.66
N ILE A 262 5.22 13.45 -28.39
CA ILE A 262 5.45 14.42 -27.32
C ILE A 262 6.74 15.22 -27.67
N PRO A 263 6.70 16.55 -27.73
CA PRO A 263 7.86 17.35 -28.17
C PRO A 263 8.90 17.51 -27.05
N THR A 264 10.16 17.26 -27.40
CA THR A 264 11.31 17.13 -26.50
C THR A 264 11.96 18.47 -26.07
N ASN A 265 11.19 19.54 -25.86
CA ASN A 265 11.72 20.83 -25.36
C ASN A 265 10.70 21.57 -24.49
N TYR A 266 11.13 22.13 -23.35
CA TYR A 266 10.30 22.82 -22.35
C TYR A 266 9.42 23.95 -22.89
N GLN A 267 9.82 24.66 -23.95
CA GLN A 267 8.97 25.66 -24.61
C GLN A 267 7.69 25.05 -25.21
N SER A 268 7.78 23.79 -25.67
CA SER A 268 6.65 23.07 -26.22
C SER A 268 5.72 22.55 -25.12
N LEU A 269 6.28 22.18 -23.95
CA LEU A 269 5.50 21.80 -22.77
C LEU A 269 4.75 23.00 -22.17
N LYS A 270 5.39 24.17 -22.09
CA LYS A 270 4.71 25.44 -21.75
C LYS A 270 3.53 25.71 -22.69
N SER A 271 3.76 25.61 -24.00
CA SER A 271 2.72 25.83 -24.99
C SER A 271 1.56 24.82 -24.89
N LEU A 272 1.86 23.56 -24.49
CA LEU A 272 0.86 22.52 -24.27
C LEU A 272 -0.02 22.85 -23.05
N LEU A 273 0.59 23.25 -21.93
CA LEU A 273 -0.13 23.62 -20.70
C LEU A 273 -0.96 24.89 -20.88
N GLU A 274 -0.46 25.89 -21.60
CA GLU A 274 -1.22 27.10 -21.93
C GLU A 274 -2.40 26.84 -22.90
N GLN A 275 -2.43 25.69 -23.59
CA GLN A 275 -3.58 25.26 -24.39
C GLN A 275 -4.60 24.48 -23.56
N GLN A 276 -4.16 23.80 -22.50
CA GLN A 276 -5.00 22.97 -21.64
C GLN A 276 -5.64 23.77 -20.50
N PHE A 277 -4.91 24.76 -19.97
CA PHE A 277 -5.31 25.58 -18.83
C PHE A 277 -5.41 27.06 -19.23
N SER A 278 -6.31 27.80 -18.59
CA SER A 278 -6.51 29.23 -18.85
C SER A 278 -5.91 30.08 -17.74
N TYR A 279 -5.46 31.28 -18.10
CA TYR A 279 -4.99 32.26 -17.14
C TYR A 279 -6.17 32.90 -16.37
N ASP A 280 -6.01 33.04 -15.06
CA ASP A 280 -6.97 33.70 -14.16
C ASP A 280 -6.77 35.23 -14.10
N GLU A 281 -7.53 35.90 -13.22
CA GLU A 281 -7.45 37.36 -13.05
C GLU A 281 -6.11 37.84 -12.46
N SER A 282 -5.34 36.95 -11.83
CA SER A 282 -4.00 37.19 -11.27
C SER A 282 -2.88 36.97 -12.29
N GLY A 283 -3.22 36.39 -13.45
CA GLY A 283 -2.30 36.04 -14.52
C GLY A 283 -1.57 34.73 -14.27
N GLU A 284 -2.19 33.81 -13.52
CA GLU A 284 -1.70 32.46 -13.21
C GLU A 284 -2.54 31.40 -13.95
N LEU A 285 -1.95 30.25 -14.28
CA LEU A 285 -2.73 29.14 -14.83
C LEU A 285 -3.64 28.53 -13.76
N SER A 286 -4.90 28.25 -14.13
CA SER A 286 -5.93 27.77 -13.21
C SER A 286 -6.69 26.55 -13.76
N PRO A 287 -7.04 25.54 -12.93
CA PRO A 287 -6.72 25.41 -11.49
C PRO A 287 -5.26 25.06 -11.22
N ILE A 288 -4.63 25.68 -10.22
CA ILE A 288 -3.17 25.54 -10.00
C ILE A 288 -2.80 24.11 -9.59
N GLU A 289 -3.64 23.46 -8.80
CA GLU A 289 -3.45 22.08 -8.37
C GLU A 289 -3.39 21.13 -9.57
N GLU A 290 -4.29 21.30 -10.54
CA GLU A 290 -4.31 20.49 -11.76
C GLU A 290 -3.13 20.78 -12.69
N VAL A 291 -2.63 22.03 -12.69
CA VAL A 291 -1.44 22.42 -13.46
C VAL A 291 -0.19 21.75 -12.89
N LEU A 292 -0.04 21.72 -11.56
CA LEU A 292 1.08 21.06 -10.89
C LEU A 292 1.00 19.54 -11.04
N ASP A 293 -0.18 18.95 -10.86
CA ASP A 293 -0.39 17.51 -11.09
C ASP A 293 -0.04 17.12 -12.54
N ARG A 294 -0.41 17.96 -13.52
CA ARG A 294 -0.09 17.71 -14.92
C ARG A 294 1.41 17.87 -15.21
N LEU A 295 2.10 18.79 -14.52
CA LEU A 295 3.55 18.93 -14.63
C LEU A 295 4.29 17.74 -14.01
N THR A 296 3.85 17.23 -12.87
CA THR A 296 4.34 15.97 -12.27
C THR A 296 4.12 14.79 -13.20
N GLN A 297 2.92 14.66 -13.78
CA GLN A 297 2.66 13.62 -14.76
C GLN A 297 3.53 13.76 -16.01
N LEU A 298 3.77 14.98 -16.50
CA LEU A 298 4.66 15.23 -17.63
C LEU A 298 6.13 14.96 -17.27
N ALA A 299 6.55 15.23 -16.03
CA ALA A 299 7.88 14.91 -15.52
C ALA A 299 8.08 13.39 -15.47
N GLU A 300 7.08 12.63 -15.05
CA GLU A 300 7.08 11.17 -15.09
C GLU A 300 7.06 10.63 -16.53
N GLU A 301 6.18 11.15 -17.39
CA GLU A 301 6.03 10.73 -18.79
C GLU A 301 7.30 10.98 -19.63
N ASN A 302 8.03 12.07 -19.33
CA ASN A 302 9.26 12.45 -20.03
C ASN A 302 10.53 12.08 -19.25
N ASN A 303 10.40 11.49 -18.06
CA ASN A 303 11.48 11.15 -17.14
C ASN A 303 12.44 12.33 -16.88
N ASP A 304 11.87 13.49 -16.57
CA ASP A 304 12.60 14.75 -16.37
C ASP A 304 11.94 15.57 -15.25
N GLU A 305 12.50 15.44 -14.04
CA GLU A 305 12.04 16.12 -12.83
C GLU A 305 12.08 17.65 -12.95
N SER A 306 12.93 18.20 -13.82
CA SER A 306 12.98 19.67 -14.02
C SER A 306 11.72 20.21 -14.71
N ILE A 307 10.89 19.34 -15.29
CA ILE A 307 9.56 19.71 -15.79
C ILE A 307 8.68 20.18 -14.64
N GLU A 308 8.73 19.56 -13.46
CA GLU A 308 7.96 20.01 -12.29
C GLU A 308 8.34 21.43 -11.88
N GLU A 309 9.61 21.77 -12.04
CA GLU A 309 10.16 23.09 -11.72
C GLU A 309 9.90 24.14 -12.82
N LEU A 310 9.22 23.79 -13.93
CA LEU A 310 8.91 24.75 -14.98
C LEU A 310 7.92 25.81 -14.53
N TYR A 311 7.03 25.51 -13.57
CA TYR A 311 6.04 26.46 -13.06
C TYR A 311 6.10 26.51 -11.55
N MET A 312 6.73 27.55 -11.03
CA MET A 312 7.14 27.65 -9.63
C MET A 312 6.56 28.88 -8.95
N PHE A 313 6.39 28.82 -7.63
CA PHE A 313 5.94 29.97 -6.84
C PHE A 313 7.09 30.97 -6.62
N ASP A 314 6.95 32.20 -7.14
CA ASP A 314 7.90 33.29 -6.86
C ASP A 314 7.45 34.06 -5.62
N GLU A 315 8.15 33.83 -4.51
CA GLU A 315 7.88 34.49 -3.22
C GLU A 315 7.94 36.02 -3.28
N ASN A 316 8.70 36.61 -4.21
CA ASN A 316 8.80 38.07 -4.36
C ASN A 316 7.57 38.67 -5.05
N GLN A 317 6.94 37.89 -5.92
CA GLN A 317 5.75 38.30 -6.66
C GLN A 317 4.46 37.76 -6.04
N GLY A 318 4.56 36.78 -5.15
CA GLY A 318 3.44 36.14 -4.46
C GLY A 318 2.53 35.34 -5.40
N LYS A 319 3.08 34.81 -6.49
CA LYS A 319 2.35 34.08 -7.54
C LYS A 319 3.20 33.05 -8.27
N PHE A 320 2.57 32.11 -8.96
CA PHE A 320 3.22 31.12 -9.82
C PHE A 320 3.66 31.74 -11.16
N VAL A 321 4.91 31.47 -11.51
CA VAL A 321 5.55 31.98 -12.73
C VAL A 321 6.35 30.89 -13.41
N TRP A 322 6.54 31.05 -14.71
CA TRP A 322 7.38 30.16 -15.50
C TRP A 322 8.87 30.34 -15.15
N ASN A 323 9.59 29.23 -15.03
CA ASN A 323 11.03 29.19 -14.83
C ASN A 323 11.74 29.48 -16.16
N GLU A 324 12.04 30.75 -16.40
CA GLU A 324 12.66 31.22 -17.64
C GLU A 324 14.08 30.68 -17.83
N ASP A 325 14.79 30.28 -16.77
CA ASP A 325 16.12 29.69 -16.88
C ASP A 325 16.06 28.29 -17.49
N LEU A 326 15.08 27.47 -17.10
CA LEU A 326 14.81 26.17 -17.71
C LEU A 326 14.28 26.33 -19.14
N LEU A 327 13.30 27.22 -19.36
CA LEU A 327 12.70 27.45 -20.68
C LEU A 327 13.67 27.94 -21.77
N ASN A 328 14.85 28.44 -21.39
CA ASN A 328 15.88 28.91 -22.29
C ASN A 328 17.06 27.94 -22.45
N GLN A 329 17.03 26.77 -21.80
CA GLN A 329 18.01 25.70 -22.05
C GLN A 329 17.80 25.10 -23.45
N LYS A 330 18.91 24.87 -24.16
CA LYS A 330 18.93 24.61 -25.61
C LYS A 330 19.20 23.16 -25.96
#